data_AF-A0A1A0V1J9-F1
#
_entry.id   AF-A0A1A0V1J9-F1
#
_cell.length_a   1.000
_cell.length_b   1.000
_cell.length_c   1.000
_cell.angle_alpha   90.00
_cell.angle_beta   90.00
_cell.angle_gamma   90.00
#
_symmetry.space_group_name_H-M   'P 1'
#
loop_
_entity.id
_entity.type
_entity.pdbx_description
1 polymer ?
#
loop_
_entity_poly.entity_id
_entity_poly.type
_entity_poly.pdbx_seq_one_letter_code
_entity_poly.pdbx_strand_id
1 'polypeptide(L)'
;MCGGAVTKTIVDVPVEVNEPSLLMRGWRAIEARARVTSDMWHTLSLSTTFEFSEREWSARYTDSDRLAPVVLEISNPRLGETRYVNLYLPNPTDVRAGKVRSSISDTIAYDIPNFRALDLQLKLTCFDDVDVSGQIAPLPKLVRTLAADFEESSMLLDAFDIELDVDAYIGGSDEINEAVVCIRGQLTPASYGKLVEVTHRRDEWRDEGEFDIPLPNVEVDILDDTDFLLTRLDAYHLMRLEGTTDGAVPDRPAEWLDYLTIGVDELAGEPTKVVVRLVDQ
;
A
#
# COMPACT_ATOMS: atom_id res chain seq x y z
N MET A 1 -17.51 3.54 -45.10
CA MET A 1 -17.65 3.89 -43.67
C MET A 1 -16.46 4.75 -43.31
N CYS A 2 -16.67 6.04 -43.10
CA CYS A 2 -15.61 6.98 -42.78
C CYS A 2 -15.30 6.89 -41.29
N GLY A 3 -14.11 6.42 -40.92
CA GLY A 3 -13.61 6.46 -39.55
C GLY A 3 -13.37 7.91 -39.16
N GLY A 4 -14.30 8.49 -38.40
CA GLY A 4 -14.07 9.77 -37.75
C GLY A 4 -12.98 9.61 -36.70
N ALA A 5 -11.95 10.46 -36.74
CA ALA A 5 -10.91 10.47 -35.74
C ALA A 5 -11.54 10.76 -34.36
N VAL A 6 -11.41 9.84 -33.42
CA VAL A 6 -11.82 10.07 -32.02
C VAL A 6 -10.98 11.24 -31.49
N THR A 7 -11.66 12.27 -30.98
CA THR A 7 -10.98 13.48 -30.51
C THR A 7 -10.33 13.19 -29.16
N LYS A 8 -9.00 13.11 -29.15
CA LYS A 8 -8.20 12.95 -27.94
C LYS A 8 -8.36 14.16 -27.03
N THR A 9 -8.83 13.93 -25.81
CA THR A 9 -8.90 14.94 -24.75
C THR A 9 -7.77 14.73 -23.74
N ILE A 10 -7.17 15.81 -23.25
CA ILE A 10 -6.10 15.77 -22.25
C ILE A 10 -6.49 16.69 -21.11
N VAL A 11 -6.44 16.19 -19.88
CA VAL A 11 -6.81 16.92 -18.67
C VAL A 11 -5.68 16.78 -17.65
N ASP A 12 -5.16 17.90 -17.16
CA ASP A 12 -4.25 17.91 -16.01
C ASP A 12 -5.08 17.61 -14.74
N VAL A 13 -4.61 16.67 -13.91
CA VAL A 13 -5.26 16.26 -12.66
C VAL A 13 -4.33 16.63 -11.49
N PRO A 14 -4.83 17.30 -10.44
CA PRO A 14 -4.01 17.64 -9.29
C PRO A 14 -3.53 16.37 -8.58
N VAL A 15 -2.29 16.42 -8.07
CA VAL A 15 -1.70 15.37 -7.25
C VAL A 15 -1.45 15.95 -5.87
N GLU A 16 -2.14 15.41 -4.87
CA GLU A 16 -1.87 15.69 -3.48
C GLU A 16 -0.56 15.00 -3.07
N VAL A 17 0.26 15.67 -2.27
CA VAL A 17 1.51 15.12 -1.76
C VAL A 17 1.43 15.07 -0.24
N ASN A 18 1.45 13.85 0.32
CA ASN A 18 1.58 13.62 1.75
C ASN A 18 3.05 13.79 2.18
N GLU A 19 3.50 15.05 2.23
CA GLU A 19 4.86 15.43 2.64
C GLU A 19 5.29 14.80 3.97
N PRO A 20 4.47 14.78 5.05
CA PRO A 20 4.87 14.14 6.31
C PRO A 20 5.25 12.67 6.14
N SER A 21 4.43 11.88 5.43
CA SER A 21 4.70 10.46 5.21
C SER A 21 5.96 10.23 4.39
N LEU A 22 6.18 11.04 3.35
CA LEU A 22 7.38 10.98 2.51
C LEU A 22 8.65 11.33 3.30
N LEU A 23 8.65 12.45 4.04
CA LEU A 23 9.82 12.93 4.77
C LEU A 23 10.19 12.01 5.94
N MET A 24 9.19 11.38 6.59
CA MET A 24 9.45 10.33 7.60
C MET A 24 10.25 9.15 7.02
N ARG A 25 10.15 8.95 5.71
CA ARG A 25 10.79 7.87 4.94
C ARG A 25 11.92 8.36 4.05
N GLY A 26 12.44 9.55 4.32
CA GLY A 26 13.60 10.12 3.64
C GLY A 26 13.32 10.65 2.23
N TRP A 27 12.05 10.73 1.83
CA TRP A 27 11.65 11.22 0.52
C TRP A 27 11.10 12.64 0.59
N ARG A 28 11.40 13.42 -0.44
CA ARG A 28 10.73 14.70 -0.68
C ARG A 28 10.27 14.77 -2.12
N ALA A 29 8.99 15.07 -2.35
CA ALA A 29 8.50 15.34 -3.69
C ALA A 29 8.87 16.77 -4.10
N ILE A 30 9.68 16.91 -5.15
CA ILE A 30 10.04 18.21 -5.74
C ILE A 30 8.99 18.66 -6.74
N GLU A 31 8.47 17.70 -7.51
CA GLU A 31 7.47 17.93 -8.53
C GLU A 31 6.61 16.68 -8.68
N ALA A 32 5.29 16.87 -8.83
CA ALA A 32 4.35 15.81 -9.18
C ALA A 32 3.34 16.38 -10.16
N ARG A 33 3.21 15.75 -11.33
CA ARG A 33 2.22 16.12 -12.35
C ARG A 33 1.53 14.88 -12.87
N ALA A 34 0.21 14.93 -12.89
CA ALA A 34 -0.61 13.90 -13.51
C ALA A 34 -1.43 14.46 -14.66
N ARG A 35 -1.62 13.63 -15.67
CA ARG A 35 -2.50 13.89 -16.81
C ARG A 35 -3.33 12.67 -17.11
N VAL A 36 -4.59 12.90 -17.40
CA VAL A 36 -5.45 11.88 -17.99
C VAL A 36 -5.66 12.21 -19.45
N THR A 37 -5.33 11.25 -20.29
CA THR A 37 -5.67 11.26 -21.70
C THR A 37 -6.94 10.44 -21.89
N SER A 38 -7.89 10.94 -22.67
CA SER A 38 -9.13 10.22 -23.02
C SER A 38 -9.29 10.19 -24.54
N ASP A 39 -9.27 9.01 -25.13
CA ASP A 39 -9.60 8.76 -26.53
C ASP A 39 -10.61 7.60 -26.66
N MET A 40 -10.15 6.39 -27.03
CA MET A 40 -10.92 5.16 -26.87
C MET A 40 -10.87 4.68 -25.42
N TRP A 41 -9.76 4.94 -24.70
CA TRP A 41 -9.59 4.58 -23.30
C TRP A 41 -9.15 5.80 -22.48
N HIS A 42 -9.19 5.66 -21.17
CA HIS A 42 -8.63 6.64 -20.25
C HIS A 42 -7.27 6.16 -19.75
N THR A 43 -6.22 6.93 -20.03
CA THR A 43 -4.85 6.65 -19.58
C THR A 43 -4.42 7.70 -18.58
N LEU A 44 -4.01 7.27 -17.39
CA LEU A 44 -3.37 8.13 -16.40
C LEU A 44 -1.86 8.07 -16.61
N SER A 45 -1.24 9.24 -16.79
CA SER A 45 0.21 9.41 -16.79
C SER A 45 0.62 10.27 -15.60
N LEU A 46 1.50 9.77 -14.75
CA LEU A 46 2.13 10.48 -13.65
C LEU A 46 3.62 10.68 -13.97
N SER A 47 4.12 11.89 -13.75
CA SER A 47 5.56 12.20 -13.74
C SER A 47 5.91 12.88 -12.43
N THR A 48 6.87 12.32 -11.71
CA THR A 48 7.33 12.81 -10.42
C THR A 48 8.84 13.02 -10.41
N THR A 49 9.28 13.94 -9.57
CA THR A 49 10.68 14.11 -9.20
C THR A 49 10.78 14.08 -7.69
N PHE A 50 11.58 13.17 -7.15
CA PHE A 50 11.86 13.05 -5.73
C PHE A 50 13.30 13.43 -5.43
N GLU A 51 13.55 13.90 -4.22
CA GLU A 51 14.86 14.07 -3.63
C GLU A 51 14.94 13.16 -2.42
N PHE A 52 16.04 12.40 -2.30
CA PHE A 52 16.26 11.50 -1.17
C PHE A 52 17.18 12.16 -0.15
N SER A 53 16.76 12.17 1.11
CA SER A 53 17.51 12.66 2.26
C SER A 53 18.12 11.49 3.01
N GLU A 54 19.37 11.15 2.67
CA GLU A 54 20.13 10.09 3.36
C GLU A 54 20.22 10.36 4.87
N ARG A 55 20.28 11.63 5.29
CA ARG A 55 20.30 12.01 6.70
C ARG A 55 19.00 11.64 7.42
N GLU A 56 17.84 11.89 6.79
CA GLU A 56 16.55 11.55 7.38
C GLU A 56 16.28 10.05 7.35
N TRP A 57 16.79 9.37 6.31
CA TRP A 57 16.76 7.92 6.21
C TRP A 57 17.64 7.23 7.26
N SER A 58 18.95 7.52 7.26
CA SER A 58 19.92 6.91 8.18
C SER A 58 19.68 7.20 9.66
N ALA A 59 18.86 8.21 9.96
CA ALA A 59 18.39 8.47 11.32
C ALA A 59 17.32 7.47 11.81
N ARG A 60 16.72 6.69 10.90
CA ARG A 60 15.53 5.86 11.15
C ARG A 60 15.65 4.43 10.61
N TYR A 61 16.56 4.19 9.68
CA TYR A 61 16.80 2.90 9.04
C TYR A 61 18.30 2.67 8.92
N THR A 62 18.71 1.44 9.18
CA THR A 62 20.11 0.97 9.11
C THR A 62 20.38 0.15 7.86
N ASP A 63 19.35 -0.48 7.30
CA ASP A 63 19.43 -1.15 6.00
C ASP A 63 19.58 -0.12 4.88
N SER A 64 20.74 -0.11 4.23
CA SER A 64 21.01 0.75 3.09
C SER A 64 20.44 0.20 1.78
N ASP A 65 19.97 -1.05 1.78
CA ASP A 65 19.69 -1.79 0.55
C ASP A 65 18.19 -1.78 0.19
N ARG A 66 17.35 -1.26 1.08
CA ARG A 66 15.90 -1.09 0.86
C ARG A 66 15.46 0.32 1.14
N LEU A 67 14.51 0.81 0.34
CA LEU A 67 13.83 2.08 0.58
C LEU A 67 12.36 1.85 0.84
N ALA A 68 11.83 2.71 1.68
CA ALA A 68 10.40 2.81 1.88
C ALA A 68 9.71 3.10 0.52
N PRO A 69 8.74 2.26 0.11
CA PRO A 69 8.04 2.39 -1.16
C PRO A 69 7.19 3.66 -1.20
N VAL A 70 7.29 4.40 -2.30
CA VAL A 70 6.40 5.54 -2.58
C VAL A 70 5.19 5.03 -3.35
N VAL A 71 4.00 5.31 -2.84
CA VAL A 71 2.75 4.81 -3.40
C VAL A 71 1.94 5.98 -3.97
N LEU A 72 1.37 5.76 -5.14
CA LEU A 72 0.27 6.56 -5.68
C LEU A 72 -1.05 5.92 -5.27
N GLU A 73 -1.80 6.59 -4.40
CA GLU A 73 -3.22 6.31 -4.17
C GLU A 73 -4.04 6.95 -5.30
N ILE A 74 -4.87 6.15 -5.95
CA ILE A 74 -5.75 6.57 -7.04
C ILE A 74 -7.17 6.24 -6.61
N SER A 75 -7.98 7.26 -6.33
CA SER A 75 -9.38 7.04 -5.99
C SER A 75 -10.32 7.80 -6.90
N ASN A 76 -11.52 7.25 -7.05
CA ASN A 76 -12.65 7.94 -7.66
C ASN A 76 -13.85 7.82 -6.73
N PRO A 77 -14.16 8.85 -5.93
CA PRO A 77 -15.26 8.82 -4.95
C PRO A 77 -16.63 8.52 -5.56
N ARG A 78 -16.81 8.72 -6.88
CA ARG A 78 -18.07 8.40 -7.57
C ARG A 78 -18.20 6.92 -7.92
N LEU A 79 -17.07 6.22 -8.05
CA LEU A 79 -17.02 4.77 -8.24
C LEU A 79 -16.89 4.04 -6.91
N GLY A 80 -16.43 4.73 -5.86
CA GLY A 80 -16.31 4.21 -4.50
C GLY A 80 -15.01 3.44 -4.25
N GLU A 81 -14.04 3.52 -5.17
CA GLU A 81 -12.88 2.65 -5.15
C GLU A 81 -11.54 3.39 -5.12
N THR A 82 -10.56 2.73 -4.51
CA THR A 82 -9.16 3.17 -4.43
C THR A 82 -8.24 2.04 -4.91
N ARG A 83 -7.33 2.37 -5.82
CA ARG A 83 -6.20 1.52 -6.22
C ARG A 83 -4.91 2.14 -5.67
N TYR A 84 -3.93 1.29 -5.43
CA TYR A 84 -2.60 1.69 -5.00
C TYR A 84 -1.58 1.19 -5.98
N VAL A 85 -0.61 2.04 -6.30
CA VAL A 85 0.42 1.71 -7.26
C VAL A 85 1.77 2.09 -6.69
N ASN A 86 2.65 1.09 -6.57
CA ASN A 86 4.02 1.30 -6.15
C ASN A 86 4.78 2.02 -7.26
N LEU A 87 5.38 3.16 -6.95
CA LEU A 87 6.25 3.85 -7.87
C LEU A 87 7.64 3.23 -7.82
N TYR A 88 8.10 2.75 -8.96
CA TYR A 88 9.47 2.26 -9.07
C TYR A 88 10.45 3.44 -8.85
N LEU A 89 11.22 3.35 -7.77
CA LEU A 89 12.34 4.22 -7.46
C LEU A 89 13.63 3.38 -7.45
N PRO A 90 14.73 3.88 -8.05
CA PRO A 90 16.02 3.21 -8.02
C PRO A 90 16.58 3.12 -6.60
N ASN A 91 17.51 2.17 -6.40
CA ASN A 91 18.15 1.94 -5.11
C ASN A 91 18.90 3.19 -4.59
N PRO A 92 18.92 3.44 -3.28
CA PRO A 92 19.46 4.68 -2.71
C PRO A 92 20.98 4.79 -2.89
N THR A 93 21.67 3.65 -2.91
CA THR A 93 23.09 3.55 -3.23
C THR A 93 23.42 4.08 -4.63
N ASP A 94 22.48 4.00 -5.57
CA ASP A 94 22.58 4.57 -6.92
C ASP A 94 22.14 6.04 -6.96
N VAL A 95 21.41 6.51 -5.95
CA VAL A 95 20.78 7.84 -5.89
C VAL A 95 21.59 8.85 -5.09
N ARG A 96 22.65 8.45 -4.36
CA ARG A 96 23.54 9.28 -3.51
C ARG A 96 23.47 10.78 -3.84
N ALA A 97 22.63 11.49 -3.06
CA ALA A 97 22.39 12.95 -3.06
C ALA A 97 21.74 13.59 -4.32
N GLY A 98 21.10 12.81 -5.19
CA GLY A 98 20.50 13.28 -6.43
C GLY A 98 18.96 13.40 -6.41
N LYS A 99 18.43 14.09 -7.43
CA LYS A 99 17.01 14.05 -7.76
C LYS A 99 16.71 12.83 -8.61
N VAL A 100 15.72 12.05 -8.22
CA VAL A 100 15.22 10.90 -8.97
C VAL A 100 13.97 11.29 -9.71
N ARG A 101 13.89 10.97 -10.99
CA ARG A 101 12.65 11.06 -11.74
C ARG A 101 11.98 9.70 -11.79
N SER A 102 10.69 9.64 -11.51
CA SER A 102 9.85 8.48 -11.76
C SER A 102 8.68 8.87 -12.65
N SER A 103 8.20 7.92 -13.43
CA SER A 103 7.02 8.12 -14.27
C SER A 103 6.33 6.80 -14.50
N ILE A 104 5.02 6.84 -14.44
CA ILE A 104 4.17 5.70 -14.75
C ILE A 104 3.05 6.17 -15.67
N SER A 105 2.67 5.32 -16.61
CA SER A 105 1.56 5.61 -17.50
C SER A 105 0.87 4.32 -17.85
N ASP A 106 -0.40 4.22 -17.51
CA ASP A 106 -1.21 3.06 -17.88
C ASP A 106 -2.70 3.41 -17.98
N THR A 107 -3.47 2.43 -18.41
CA THR A 107 -4.91 2.53 -18.57
C THR A 107 -5.61 2.48 -17.22
N ILE A 108 -6.36 3.54 -16.91
CA ILE A 108 -7.12 3.68 -15.66
C ILE A 108 -8.62 3.36 -15.85
N ALA A 109 -9.12 3.37 -17.08
CA ALA A 109 -10.48 2.93 -17.41
C ALA A 109 -10.63 2.66 -18.91
N TYR A 110 -11.42 1.64 -19.28
CA TYR A 110 -11.65 1.26 -20.68
C TYR A 110 -12.88 1.94 -21.31
N ASP A 111 -14.01 2.06 -20.60
CA ASP A 111 -15.20 2.80 -21.07
C ASP A 111 -16.19 2.98 -19.91
N ILE A 112 -15.83 3.81 -18.91
CA ILE A 112 -16.73 4.07 -17.78
C ILE A 112 -17.71 5.19 -18.21
N PRO A 113 -19.03 4.94 -18.28
CA PRO A 113 -19.99 5.97 -18.66
C PRO A 113 -19.88 7.18 -17.74
N ASN A 114 -19.67 8.36 -18.32
CA ASN A 114 -19.47 9.62 -17.60
C ASN A 114 -18.20 9.69 -16.73
N PHE A 115 -17.15 8.94 -17.07
CA PHE A 115 -15.84 9.17 -16.49
C PHE A 115 -15.40 10.62 -16.71
N ARG A 116 -15.01 11.30 -15.64
CA ARG A 116 -14.40 12.63 -15.70
C ARG A 116 -13.06 12.53 -15.02
N ALA A 117 -12.00 12.88 -15.73
CA ALA A 117 -10.65 12.90 -15.20
C ALA A 117 -10.51 13.73 -13.91
N LEU A 118 -11.28 14.82 -13.80
CA LEU A 118 -11.30 15.70 -12.63
C LEU A 118 -12.03 15.13 -11.41
N ASP A 119 -12.75 14.01 -11.57
CA ASP A 119 -13.35 13.30 -10.43
C ASP A 119 -12.33 12.36 -9.75
N LEU A 120 -11.13 12.18 -10.35
CA LEU A 120 -10.05 11.44 -9.73
C LEU A 120 -9.42 12.25 -8.60
N GLN A 121 -9.11 11.57 -7.51
CA GLN A 121 -8.24 12.05 -6.45
C GLN A 121 -6.95 11.23 -6.49
N LEU A 122 -5.83 11.94 -6.62
CA LEU A 122 -4.50 11.35 -6.70
C LEU A 122 -3.70 11.82 -5.51
N LYS A 123 -3.13 10.90 -4.73
CA LYS A 123 -2.32 11.21 -3.56
C LYS A 123 -1.02 10.41 -3.59
N LEU A 124 0.09 11.11 -3.47
CA LEU A 124 1.40 10.50 -3.27
C LEU A 124 1.67 10.37 -1.78
N THR A 125 1.98 9.16 -1.35
CA THR A 125 2.28 8.82 0.04
C THR A 125 3.43 7.81 0.09
N CYS A 126 3.83 7.41 1.29
CA CYS A 126 4.88 6.42 1.50
C CYS A 126 4.50 5.51 2.66
N PHE A 127 4.91 4.26 2.62
CA PHE A 127 4.73 3.30 3.70
C PHE A 127 6.08 2.67 4.02
N ASP A 128 6.18 2.02 5.16
CA ASP A 128 7.39 1.28 5.49
C ASP A 128 7.49 -0.04 4.72
N ASP A 129 6.34 -0.65 4.45
CA ASP A 129 6.23 -1.82 3.58
C ASP A 129 4.90 -1.82 2.84
N VAL A 130 4.86 -2.40 1.64
CA VAL A 130 3.65 -2.51 0.82
C VAL A 130 3.62 -3.80 0.02
N ASP A 131 2.43 -4.41 -0.07
CA ASP A 131 2.13 -5.44 -1.06
C ASP A 131 1.13 -4.90 -2.08
N VAL A 132 1.65 -4.16 -3.06
CA VAL A 132 0.85 -3.53 -4.13
C VAL A 132 1.55 -3.60 -5.48
N SER A 133 0.78 -3.58 -6.56
CA SER A 133 1.28 -3.64 -7.94
C SER A 133 2.10 -2.40 -8.32
N GLY A 134 3.07 -2.58 -9.22
CA GLY A 134 3.81 -1.49 -9.89
C GLY A 134 3.14 -0.94 -11.16
N GLN A 135 1.95 -1.44 -11.52
CA GLN A 135 1.19 -1.04 -12.70
C GLN A 135 -0.12 -0.37 -12.30
N ILE A 136 -0.56 0.64 -13.06
CA ILE A 136 -1.90 1.19 -12.89
C ILE A 136 -2.88 0.22 -13.56
N ALA A 137 -3.69 -0.44 -12.75
CA ALA A 137 -4.82 -1.21 -13.26
C ALA A 137 -6.04 -0.29 -13.45
N PRO A 138 -6.98 -0.66 -14.34
CA PRO A 138 -8.28 0.00 -14.40
C PRO A 138 -8.92 0.07 -13.02
N LEU A 139 -9.54 1.21 -12.70
CA LEU A 139 -10.36 1.33 -11.51
C LEU A 139 -11.56 0.39 -11.66
N PRO A 140 -11.72 -0.63 -10.80
CA PRO A 140 -12.93 -1.41 -10.79
C PRO A 140 -14.15 -0.54 -10.44
N LYS A 141 -15.32 -1.13 -10.62
CA LYS A 141 -16.59 -0.54 -10.21
C LYS A 141 -17.08 -1.29 -8.99
N LEU A 142 -17.44 -0.55 -7.93
CA LEU A 142 -17.84 -1.18 -6.69
C LEU A 142 -19.16 -1.92 -6.91
N VAL A 143 -19.11 -3.25 -6.83
CA VAL A 143 -20.28 -4.12 -6.98
C VAL A 143 -20.99 -4.22 -5.64
N ARG A 144 -20.24 -4.58 -4.59
CA ARG A 144 -20.74 -4.63 -3.21
C ARG A 144 -19.59 -4.67 -2.20
N THR A 145 -19.86 -4.23 -0.98
CA THR A 145 -18.93 -4.39 0.16
C THR A 145 -19.04 -5.79 0.75
N LEU A 146 -17.94 -6.28 1.32
CA LEU A 146 -17.88 -7.49 2.13
C LEU A 146 -17.84 -7.10 3.60
N ALA A 147 -18.44 -7.91 4.48
CA ALA A 147 -18.21 -7.74 5.91
C ALA A 147 -16.75 -8.09 6.21
N ALA A 148 -16.10 -7.29 7.04
CA ALA A 148 -14.73 -7.52 7.46
C ALA A 148 -14.69 -7.70 8.98
N ASP A 149 -14.22 -8.85 9.42
CA ASP A 149 -13.93 -9.13 10.82
C ASP A 149 -12.41 -9.16 11.02
N PHE A 150 -11.97 -8.75 12.22
CA PHE A 150 -10.57 -8.81 12.62
C PHE A 150 -10.40 -9.80 13.77
N GLU A 151 -9.45 -10.72 13.62
CA GLU A 151 -9.06 -11.69 14.63
C GLU A 151 -7.61 -11.45 15.06
N GLU A 152 -7.45 -11.12 16.33
CA GLU A 152 -6.16 -10.85 16.94
C GLU A 152 -5.45 -12.18 17.26
N SER A 153 -4.35 -12.50 16.57
CA SER A 153 -3.67 -13.81 16.69
C SER A 153 -2.14 -13.75 16.86
N SER A 154 -1.54 -12.57 16.87
CA SER A 154 -0.07 -12.42 16.95
C SER A 154 0.38 -12.20 18.40
N MET A 155 1.50 -12.81 18.80
CA MET A 155 2.10 -12.57 20.13
C MET A 155 2.89 -11.25 20.17
N LEU A 156 3.20 -10.67 19.01
CA LEU A 156 3.86 -9.36 18.92
C LEU A 156 2.98 -8.23 19.49
N LEU A 157 1.66 -8.42 19.48
CA LEU A 157 0.66 -7.41 19.81
C LEU A 157 0.74 -6.89 21.25
N ASP A 158 1.26 -7.70 22.18
CA ASP A 158 1.47 -7.25 23.57
C ASP A 158 2.50 -6.10 23.70
N ALA A 159 3.33 -5.91 22.67
CA ALA A 159 4.37 -4.88 22.58
C ALA A 159 4.05 -3.75 21.57
N PHE A 160 2.88 -3.75 20.95
CA PHE A 160 2.46 -2.70 20.02
C PHE A 160 1.04 -2.25 20.26
N ASP A 161 0.79 -0.95 20.14
CA ASP A 161 -0.57 -0.47 19.89
C ASP A 161 -0.83 -0.55 18.39
N ILE A 162 -1.86 -1.29 17.99
CA ILE A 162 -2.22 -1.51 16.59
C ILE A 162 -3.46 -0.72 16.21
N GLU A 163 -3.36 -0.02 15.09
CA GLU A 163 -4.52 0.50 14.37
C GLU A 163 -4.61 -0.17 13.00
N LEU A 164 -5.79 -0.69 12.67
CA LEU A 164 -6.08 -1.32 11.37
C LEU A 164 -7.30 -0.66 10.73
N ASP A 165 -7.17 -0.36 9.45
CA ASP A 165 -8.25 0.08 8.58
C ASP A 165 -8.40 -0.96 7.45
N VAL A 166 -9.54 -1.64 7.43
CA VAL A 166 -9.81 -2.76 6.51
C VAL A 166 -10.98 -2.41 5.62
N ASP A 167 -10.72 -2.29 4.33
CA ASP A 167 -11.71 -2.16 3.28
C ASP A 167 -11.80 -3.48 2.50
N ALA A 168 -12.95 -4.13 2.52
CA ALA A 168 -13.19 -5.37 1.78
C ALA A 168 -14.41 -5.25 0.87
N TYR A 169 -14.25 -5.63 -0.41
CA TYR A 169 -15.31 -5.46 -1.39
C TYR A 169 -15.14 -6.38 -2.60
N ILE A 170 -16.23 -6.50 -3.37
CA ILE A 170 -16.20 -7.02 -4.74
C ILE A 170 -16.18 -5.82 -5.67
N GLY A 171 -15.08 -5.68 -6.40
CA GLY A 171 -14.88 -4.68 -7.44
C GLY A 171 -14.76 -5.36 -8.79
N GLY A 172 -15.26 -4.75 -9.85
CA GLY A 172 -15.14 -5.39 -11.15
C GLY A 172 -15.67 -4.60 -12.33
N SER A 173 -15.69 -5.29 -13.45
CA SER A 173 -16.37 -4.91 -14.67
C SER A 173 -17.51 -5.90 -14.94
N ASP A 174 -18.31 -5.65 -15.97
CA ASP A 174 -19.40 -6.57 -16.35
C ASP A 174 -18.89 -7.99 -16.71
N GLU A 175 -17.59 -8.16 -17.00
CA GLU A 175 -16.99 -9.42 -17.45
C GLU A 175 -16.14 -10.12 -16.38
N ILE A 176 -15.51 -9.37 -15.47
CA ILE A 176 -14.56 -9.89 -14.47
C ILE A 176 -14.78 -9.17 -13.15
N ASN A 177 -15.00 -9.95 -12.08
CA ASN A 177 -15.11 -9.46 -10.71
C ASN A 177 -13.95 -10.00 -9.87
N GLU A 178 -13.43 -9.15 -9.00
CA GLU A 178 -12.35 -9.46 -8.07
C GLU A 178 -12.87 -9.24 -6.65
N ALA A 179 -12.55 -10.16 -5.74
CA ALA A 179 -12.58 -9.89 -4.32
C ALA A 179 -11.31 -9.13 -3.96
N VAL A 180 -11.49 -7.95 -3.37
CA VAL A 180 -10.43 -7.04 -2.97
C VAL A 180 -10.46 -6.86 -1.46
N VAL A 181 -9.30 -6.98 -0.83
CA VAL A 181 -9.10 -6.67 0.59
C VAL A 181 -7.91 -5.72 0.71
N CYS A 182 -8.19 -4.49 1.10
CA CYS A 182 -7.20 -3.45 1.35
C CYS A 182 -7.04 -3.29 2.85
N ILE A 183 -5.82 -3.46 3.35
CA ILE A 183 -5.51 -3.40 4.77
C ILE A 183 -4.44 -2.34 4.95
N ARG A 184 -4.77 -1.26 5.66
CA ARG A 184 -3.79 -0.28 6.12
C ARG A 184 -3.56 -0.52 7.59
N GLY A 185 -2.31 -0.72 7.96
CA GLY A 185 -1.94 -0.93 9.35
C GLY A 185 -0.96 0.08 9.87
N GLN A 186 -1.07 0.36 11.15
CA GLN A 186 -0.10 1.14 11.92
C GLN A 186 0.28 0.39 13.20
N LEU A 187 1.57 0.19 13.43
CA LEU A 187 2.13 -0.28 14.70
C LEU A 187 2.80 0.88 15.41
N THR A 188 2.29 1.26 16.57
CA THR A 188 3.00 2.17 17.47
C THR A 188 3.80 1.33 18.46
N PRO A 189 5.14 1.45 18.48
CA PRO A 189 5.97 0.70 19.41
C PRO A 189 5.63 1.05 20.86
N ALA A 190 5.52 0.04 21.73
CA ALA A 190 5.48 0.27 23.17
C ALA A 190 6.84 0.75 23.72
N SER A 191 6.97 0.84 25.04
CA SER A 191 8.25 1.23 25.65
C SER A 191 9.37 0.27 25.25
N TYR A 192 10.59 0.79 25.13
CA TYR A 192 11.81 0.02 24.85
C TYR A 192 11.89 -1.30 25.64
N GLY A 193 11.58 -1.28 26.93
CA GLY A 193 11.61 -2.48 27.77
C GLY A 193 10.66 -3.59 27.32
N LYS A 194 9.48 -3.26 26.80
CA LYS A 194 8.53 -4.24 26.24
C LYS A 194 9.02 -4.81 24.90
N LEU A 195 9.56 -3.95 24.04
CA LEU A 195 10.12 -4.34 22.74
C LEU A 195 11.29 -5.31 22.90
N VAL A 196 12.17 -5.02 23.87
CA VAL A 196 13.32 -5.86 24.24
C VAL A 196 12.87 -7.21 24.82
N GLU A 197 11.83 -7.24 25.68
CA GLU A 197 11.31 -8.49 26.23
C GLU A 197 10.77 -9.43 25.15
N VAL A 198 10.01 -8.89 24.19
CA VAL A 198 9.45 -9.68 23.08
C VAL A 198 10.56 -10.17 22.14
N THR A 199 11.58 -9.34 21.89
CA THR A 199 12.65 -9.70 20.95
C THR A 199 13.68 -10.67 21.53
N HIS A 200 14.08 -10.54 22.80
CA HIS A 200 14.97 -11.50 23.45
C HIS A 200 14.39 -12.92 23.55
N ARG A 201 13.06 -13.05 23.55
CA ARG A 201 12.41 -14.37 23.45
C ARG A 201 12.60 -15.02 22.07
N ARG A 202 12.91 -14.23 21.03
CA ARG A 202 13.05 -14.68 19.63
C ARG A 202 14.51 -14.91 19.22
N ASP A 203 15.44 -14.04 19.61
CA ASP A 203 16.84 -14.11 19.17
C ASP A 203 17.82 -14.16 20.37
N GLU A 204 18.32 -15.36 20.69
CA GLU A 204 19.35 -15.59 21.72
C GLU A 204 20.76 -15.14 21.28
N TRP A 205 20.94 -14.68 20.04
CA TRP A 205 22.25 -14.46 19.39
C TRP A 205 22.63 -12.99 19.16
N ARG A 206 21.79 -12.04 19.58
CA ARG A 206 22.09 -10.59 19.44
C ARG A 206 22.81 -10.04 20.66
N ASP A 207 23.68 -9.06 20.43
CA ASP A 207 24.29 -8.28 21.51
C ASP A 207 23.19 -7.57 22.32
N GLU A 208 23.41 -7.41 23.63
CA GLU A 208 22.44 -6.75 24.52
C GLU A 208 22.06 -5.38 23.96
N GLY A 209 20.76 -5.17 23.69
CA GLY A 209 20.19 -3.88 23.30
C GLY A 209 20.02 -3.62 21.81
N GLU A 210 20.40 -4.56 20.93
CA GLU A 210 19.96 -4.56 19.53
C GLU A 210 18.74 -5.46 19.36
N PHE A 211 17.68 -4.94 18.75
CA PHE A 211 16.48 -5.72 18.44
C PHE A 211 15.95 -5.38 17.06
N ASP A 212 15.46 -6.38 16.31
CA ASP A 212 14.70 -6.19 15.08
C ASP A 212 13.29 -6.69 15.34
N ILE A 213 12.28 -5.85 15.15
CA ILE A 213 10.90 -6.31 15.22
C ILE A 213 10.30 -6.37 13.83
N PRO A 214 9.98 -7.57 13.33
CA PRO A 214 9.27 -7.70 12.06
C PRO A 214 7.85 -7.17 12.21
N LEU A 215 7.34 -6.54 11.15
CA LEU A 215 5.90 -6.35 11.02
C LEU A 215 5.19 -7.71 10.99
N PRO A 216 3.98 -7.83 11.55
CA PRO A 216 3.21 -9.07 11.50
C PRO A 216 2.87 -9.42 10.06
N ASN A 217 2.87 -10.70 9.70
CA ASN A 217 2.27 -11.10 8.43
C ASN A 217 0.76 -10.95 8.51
N VAL A 218 0.12 -10.79 7.35
CA VAL A 218 -1.33 -10.66 7.25
C VAL A 218 -1.89 -11.90 6.56
N GLU A 219 -2.83 -12.57 7.20
CA GLU A 219 -3.65 -13.62 6.58
C GLU A 219 -5.09 -13.14 6.42
N VAL A 220 -5.68 -13.42 5.26
CA VAL A 220 -7.06 -13.08 4.95
C VAL A 220 -7.82 -14.33 4.52
N ASP A 221 -8.77 -14.75 5.34
CA ASP A 221 -9.74 -15.77 4.95
C ASP A 221 -10.92 -15.11 4.22
N ILE A 222 -11.24 -15.59 3.02
CA ILE A 222 -12.45 -15.19 2.29
C ILE A 222 -13.49 -16.29 2.46
N LEU A 223 -14.66 -15.94 2.99
CA LEU A 223 -15.69 -16.89 3.42
C LEU A 223 -17.03 -16.66 2.69
N ASP A 224 -17.83 -17.71 2.56
CA ASP A 224 -19.23 -17.61 2.10
C ASP A 224 -20.22 -17.32 3.24
N ASP A 225 -21.53 -17.31 2.93
CA ASP A 225 -22.61 -17.04 3.90
C ASP A 225 -22.81 -18.15 4.95
N THR A 226 -22.13 -19.29 4.80
CA THR A 226 -22.13 -20.41 5.75
C THR A 226 -20.86 -20.50 6.59
N ASP A 227 -20.01 -19.47 6.53
CA ASP A 227 -18.67 -19.43 7.14
C ASP A 227 -17.69 -20.46 6.53
N PHE A 228 -17.98 -21.00 5.35
CA PHE A 228 -17.08 -21.92 4.67
C PHE A 228 -15.92 -21.15 4.03
N LEU A 229 -14.70 -21.65 4.22
CA LEU A 229 -13.48 -21.06 3.64
C LEU A 229 -13.41 -21.29 2.14
N LEU A 230 -13.50 -20.21 1.36
CA LEU A 230 -13.36 -20.24 -0.09
C LEU A 230 -11.89 -20.22 -0.51
N THR A 231 -11.10 -19.35 0.12
CA THR A 231 -9.66 -19.22 -0.11
C THR A 231 -8.98 -18.49 1.04
N ARG A 232 -7.65 -18.57 1.09
CA ARG A 232 -6.79 -17.77 1.97
C ARG A 232 -5.80 -16.99 1.13
N LEU A 233 -5.64 -15.71 1.44
CA LEU A 233 -4.59 -14.83 0.91
C LEU A 233 -3.62 -14.48 2.04
N ASP A 234 -2.36 -14.23 1.69
CA ASP A 234 -1.31 -13.90 2.64
C ASP A 234 -0.39 -12.78 2.11
N ALA A 235 0.04 -11.90 3.00
CA ALA A 235 1.04 -10.87 2.76
C ALA A 235 2.18 -10.97 3.78
N TYR A 236 3.41 -10.82 3.30
CA TYR A 236 4.62 -10.89 4.13
C TYR A 236 5.34 -9.56 4.16
N HIS A 237 5.68 -9.10 5.36
CA HIS A 237 6.40 -7.84 5.54
C HIS A 237 7.81 -8.06 6.02
N LEU A 238 8.77 -7.35 5.46
CA LEU A 238 10.19 -7.56 5.77
C LEU A 238 10.81 -6.37 6.52
N MET A 239 10.00 -5.37 6.88
CA MET A 239 10.47 -4.24 7.67
C MET A 239 10.84 -4.69 9.08
N ARG A 240 11.94 -4.12 9.59
CA ARG A 240 12.45 -4.36 10.94
C ARG A 240 12.60 -3.03 11.67
N LEU A 241 12.00 -2.90 12.85
CA LEU A 241 12.27 -1.78 13.74
C LEU A 241 13.53 -2.09 14.55
N GLU A 242 14.54 -1.22 14.44
CA GLU A 242 15.76 -1.30 15.23
C GLU A 242 15.74 -0.38 16.45
N GLY A 243 16.32 -0.86 17.55
CA GLY A 243 16.70 -0.02 18.68
C GLY A 243 18.10 -0.35 19.19
N THR A 244 18.69 0.59 19.92
CA THR A 244 20.02 0.45 20.54
C THR A 244 19.93 0.51 22.07
N THR A 245 20.99 0.10 22.76
CA THR A 245 21.13 0.10 24.23
C THR A 245 20.75 1.41 24.94
N ASP A 246 20.75 2.52 24.21
CA ASP A 246 20.46 3.86 24.75
C ASP A 246 18.95 4.19 24.74
N GLY A 247 18.09 3.24 24.35
CA GLY A 247 16.63 3.41 24.35
C GLY A 247 16.08 4.09 23.10
N ALA A 248 16.84 4.12 22.00
CA ALA A 248 16.42 4.71 20.73
C ALA A 248 15.39 3.79 20.03
N VAL A 249 14.12 3.92 20.38
CA VAL A 249 13.00 3.37 19.61
C VAL A 249 12.57 4.41 18.58
N PRO A 250 12.14 4.05 17.36
CA PRO A 250 11.54 5.02 16.44
C PRO A 250 10.33 5.70 17.08
N ASP A 251 10.38 7.03 17.23
CA ASP A 251 9.28 7.86 17.78
C ASP A 251 8.08 8.01 16.82
N ARG A 252 7.92 7.09 15.85
CA ARG A 252 6.84 7.11 14.86
C ARG A 252 6.18 5.73 14.75
N PRO A 253 4.92 5.66 14.35
CA PRO A 253 4.32 4.39 13.98
C PRO A 253 5.02 3.83 12.73
N ALA A 254 5.15 2.50 12.70
CA ALA A 254 5.40 1.77 11.47
C ALA A 254 4.08 1.61 10.72
N GLU A 255 4.05 1.91 9.43
CA GLU A 255 2.84 1.86 8.61
C GLU A 255 3.05 0.92 7.43
N TRP A 256 2.05 0.12 7.11
CA TRP A 256 2.06 -0.77 5.96
C TRP A 256 0.73 -0.74 5.22
N LEU A 257 0.76 -1.26 3.99
CA LEU A 257 -0.41 -1.38 3.12
C LEU A 257 -0.38 -2.72 2.37
N ASP A 258 -1.41 -3.52 2.56
CA ASP A 258 -1.68 -4.71 1.76
C ASP A 258 -2.86 -4.48 0.84
N TYR A 259 -2.68 -4.84 -0.43
CA TYR A 259 -3.75 -4.79 -1.42
C TYR A 259 -3.90 -6.15 -2.09
N LEU A 260 -4.72 -6.99 -1.48
CA LEU A 260 -4.88 -8.39 -1.86
C LEU A 260 -6.10 -8.57 -2.76
N THR A 261 -5.93 -9.31 -3.86
CA THR A 261 -6.98 -9.52 -4.86
C THR A 261 -7.05 -10.96 -5.34
N ILE A 262 -8.26 -11.48 -5.57
CA ILE A 262 -8.49 -12.76 -6.25
C ILE A 262 -9.73 -12.69 -7.14
N GLY A 263 -9.70 -13.36 -8.30
CA GLY A 263 -10.86 -13.48 -9.18
C GLY A 263 -12.02 -14.21 -8.49
N VAL A 264 -13.22 -13.65 -8.54
CA VAL A 264 -14.41 -14.29 -7.92
C VAL A 264 -14.75 -15.61 -8.62
N ASP A 265 -14.44 -15.73 -9.91
CA ASP A 265 -14.61 -16.96 -10.70
C ASP A 265 -13.61 -18.08 -10.34
N GLU A 266 -12.54 -17.74 -9.62
CA GLU A 266 -11.58 -18.71 -9.08
C GLU A 266 -12.05 -19.33 -7.75
N LEU A 267 -13.10 -18.77 -7.13
CA LEU A 267 -13.62 -19.23 -5.84
C LEU A 267 -14.63 -20.36 -6.01
N ALA A 268 -14.64 -21.29 -5.04
CA ALA A 268 -15.59 -22.40 -5.02
C ALA A 268 -17.04 -22.00 -4.68
N GLY A 269 -17.28 -20.71 -4.38
CA GLY A 269 -18.56 -20.17 -3.93
C GLY A 269 -18.56 -18.64 -3.93
N GLU A 270 -19.67 -18.03 -3.51
CA GLU A 270 -19.83 -16.57 -3.50
C GLU A 270 -19.28 -15.98 -2.19
N PRO A 271 -18.28 -15.08 -2.24
CA PRO A 271 -17.66 -14.51 -1.04
C PRO A 271 -18.59 -13.52 -0.33
N THR A 272 -18.91 -13.67 0.94
CA THR A 272 -19.81 -12.72 1.64
C THR A 272 -19.10 -11.91 2.72
N LYS A 273 -17.99 -12.43 3.24
CA LYS A 273 -17.20 -11.78 4.29
C LYS A 273 -15.73 -12.17 4.21
N VAL A 274 -14.91 -11.42 4.92
CA VAL A 274 -13.48 -11.69 5.10
C VAL A 274 -13.12 -11.65 6.58
N VAL A 275 -12.15 -12.47 6.98
CA VAL A 275 -11.54 -12.44 8.32
C VAL A 275 -10.07 -12.14 8.14
N VAL A 276 -9.62 -11.01 8.71
CA VAL A 276 -8.23 -10.59 8.69
C VAL A 276 -7.55 -11.03 9.99
N ARG A 277 -6.37 -11.63 9.88
CA ARG A 277 -5.52 -12.01 11.02
C ARG A 277 -4.14 -11.41 10.87
N LEU A 278 -3.63 -10.86 11.96
CA LEU A 278 -2.20 -10.61 12.11
C LEU A 278 -1.57 -11.86 12.72
N VAL A 279 -0.56 -12.39 12.04
CA VAL A 279 0.17 -13.57 12.48
C VAL A 279 1.66 -13.25 12.62
N ASP A 280 2.29 -13.94 13.55
CA ASP A 280 3.72 -13.87 13.76
C ASP A 280 4.48 -14.33 12.49
N GLN A 281 5.60 -13.65 12.18
CA GLN A 281 6.62 -14.22 11.30
C GLN A 281 7.31 -15.42 11.92
#